data_AF-A0A414ASZ4-F1
#
_entry.id   AF-A0A414ASZ4-F1
#
_cell.length_a   1.000
_cell.length_b   1.000
_cell.length_c   1.000
_cell.angle_alpha   90.00
_cell.angle_beta   90.00
_cell.angle_gamma   90.00
#
_symmetry.space_group_name_H-M   'P 1'
#
loop_
_entity.id
_entity.type
_entity.pdbx_description
1 polymer ?
#
loop_
_entity_poly.entity_id
_entity_poly.type
_entity_poly.pdbx_seq_one_letter_code
_entity_poly.pdbx_strand_id
1 'polypeptide(L)'
;MNYPVICKTTHRYTYNKKTKKKDLYILVLRYSEILQRYQTILIESNGKTYGRHYDRKLNITETDIQNTMVAERDIPKAVLNTVNECIKIDKMFNR
;
A
#
# COMPACT_ATOMS: atom_id res chain seq x y z
N MET A 1 -5.06 8.86 13.72
CA MET A 1 -5.66 8.26 12.50
C MET A 1 -5.95 6.78 12.78
N ASN A 2 -7.06 6.22 12.30
CA ASN A 2 -7.36 4.80 12.53
C ASN A 2 -6.79 3.97 11.39
N TYR A 3 -5.82 3.10 11.72
CA TYR A 3 -5.25 2.14 10.78
C TYR A 3 -5.99 0.80 10.85
N PRO A 4 -6.01 0.00 9.76
CA PRO A 4 -5.34 0.20 8.47
C PRO A 4 -6.02 1.24 7.56
N VAL A 5 -5.23 1.91 6.69
CA VAL A 5 -5.73 2.83 5.66
C VAL A 5 -5.16 2.50 4.28
N ILE A 6 -5.87 2.87 3.22
CA ILE A 6 -5.45 2.60 1.84
C ILE A 6 -5.17 3.94 1.15
N CYS A 7 -3.98 4.06 0.59
CA CYS A 7 -3.56 5.22 -0.20
C CYS A 7 -3.42 4.83 -1.67
N LYS A 8 -3.63 5.80 -2.57
CA LYS A 8 -3.42 5.62 -4.02
C LYS A 8 -2.27 6.52 -4.49
N THR A 9 -1.36 5.95 -5.27
CA THR A 9 -0.29 6.69 -5.92
C THR A 9 -0.10 6.24 -7.37
N THR A 10 0.42 7.12 -8.22
CA THR A 10 0.77 6.78 -9.60
C THR A 10 2.28 6.76 -9.74
N HIS A 11 2.84 5.56 -9.87
CA HIS A 11 4.26 5.37 -10.12
C HIS A 11 4.58 5.55 -11.61
N ARG A 12 5.59 6.36 -11.91
CA ARG A 12 6.12 6.53 -13.27
C ARG A 12 7.43 5.76 -13.38
N TYR A 13 7.55 4.93 -14.40
CA TYR A 13 8.77 4.16 -14.67
C TYR A 13 9.08 4.15 -16.16
N THR A 14 10.37 4.11 -16.50
CA THR A 14 10.80 4.05 -17.90
C THR A 14 10.88 2.59 -18.33
N TYR A 15 10.18 2.26 -19.41
CA TYR A 15 10.25 0.94 -20.04
C TYR A 15 10.39 1.09 -21.54
N ASN A 16 11.42 0.48 -22.12
CA ASN A 16 11.73 0.56 -23.55
C ASN A 16 11.73 2.01 -24.09
N LYS A 17 12.49 2.89 -23.43
CA LYS A 17 12.60 4.34 -23.74
C LYS A 17 11.28 5.13 -23.66
N LYS A 18 10.19 4.52 -23.17
CA LYS A 18 8.90 5.17 -22.98
C LYS A 18 8.58 5.29 -21.49
N THR A 19 8.12 6.47 -21.06
CA THR A 19 7.60 6.64 -19.71
C THR A 19 6.25 5.96 -19.61
N LYS A 20 6.15 4.96 -18.74
CA LYS A 20 4.92 4.28 -18.37
C LYS A 20 4.44 4.79 -17.02
N LYS A 21 3.12 4.81 -16.85
CA LYS A 21 2.45 5.13 -15.58
C LYS A 21 1.74 3.88 -15.10
N LYS A 22 1.78 3.64 -13.80
CA LYS A 22 1.05 2.55 -13.16
C LYS A 22 0.47 3.04 -11.85
N ASP A 23 -0.82 2.78 -11.66
CA ASP A 23 -1.48 3.02 -10.39
C ASP A 23 -1.13 1.91 -9.41
N LEU A 24 -0.67 2.33 -8.24
CA LEU A 24 -0.35 1.49 -7.10
C LEU A 24 -1.20 1.93 -5.91
N TYR A 25 -1.56 0.94 -5.11
CA TYR A 25 -2.26 1.11 -3.86
C TYR A 25 -1.30 0.74 -2.73
N ILE A 26 -1.29 1.54 -1.68
CA ILE A 26 -0.46 1.35 -0.51
C ILE A 26 -1.40 1.06 0.65
N LEU A 27 -1.38 -0.16 1.16
CA LEU A 27 -2.03 -0.51 2.41
C LEU A 27 -1.08 -0.16 3.56
N VAL A 28 -1.47 0.80 4.39
CA VAL A 28 -0.72 1.23 5.57
C VAL A 28 -1.33 0.58 6.81
N LEU A 29 -0.54 -0.23 7.52
CA LEU A 29 -1.02 -1.05 8.64
C LEU A 29 -0.89 -0.37 10.00
N ARG A 30 0.28 0.21 10.30
CA ARG A 30 0.59 0.93 11.55
C ARG A 30 1.97 1.56 11.49
N TYR A 31 2.24 2.50 12.38
CA TYR A 31 3.61 2.96 12.65
C TYR A 31 4.34 1.95 13.53
N SER A 32 5.61 1.68 13.21
CA SER A 32 6.47 0.80 13.99
C SER A 32 7.56 1.62 14.65
N GLU A 33 7.48 1.82 15.97
CA GLU A 33 8.49 2.55 16.76
C GLU A 33 9.90 1.96 16.60
N ILE A 34 10.02 0.62 16.60
CA ILE A 34 11.29 -0.09 16.46
C ILE A 34 11.98 0.23 15.12
N LEU A 35 11.19 0.38 14.06
CA LEU A 35 11.70 0.62 12.71
C LEU A 35 11.64 2.10 12.32
N GLN A 36 11.09 2.95 13.19
CA GLN A 36 10.77 4.36 12.98
C GLN A 36 10.09 4.64 11.64
N ARG A 37 9.15 3.78 11.24
CA ARG A 37 8.47 3.88 9.93
C ARG A 37 7.11 3.18 9.90
N TYR A 38 6.29 3.56 8.92
CA TYR A 38 5.04 2.88 8.64
C TYR A 38 5.25 1.50 7.99
N GLN A 39 4.57 0.50 8.53
CA GLN A 39 4.46 -0.82 7.91
C GLN A 39 3.46 -0.72 6.75
N THR A 40 3.92 -1.06 5.55
CA THR A 40 3.14 -0.89 4.32
C THR A 40 3.21 -2.11 3.43
N ILE A 41 2.15 -2.32 2.65
CA ILE A 41 2.06 -3.32 1.59
C ILE A 41 1.68 -2.62 0.30
N LEU A 42 2.46 -2.85 -0.76
CA LEU A 42 2.17 -2.33 -2.09
C LEU A 42 1.31 -3.31 -2.88
N ILE A 43 0.24 -2.82 -3.49
CA ILE A 43 -0.73 -3.60 -4.25
C ILE A 43 -0.92 -2.94 -5.61
N GLU A 44 -0.74 -3.69 -6.68
CA GLU A 44 -1.01 -3.25 -8.04
C GLU A 44 -2.51 -3.18 -8.31
N SER A 45 -2.92 -2.41 -9.32
CA SER A 45 -4.32 -2.29 -9.74
C SER A 45 -5.02 -3.63 -10.11
N ASN A 46 -4.25 -4.69 -10.41
CA ASN A 46 -4.76 -6.03 -10.68
C ASN A 46 -4.87 -6.92 -9.43
N GLY A 47 -4.63 -6.38 -8.23
CA GLY A 47 -4.65 -7.11 -6.96
C GLY A 47 -3.35 -7.86 -6.62
N LYS A 48 -2.33 -7.85 -7.50
CA LYS A 48 -1.04 -8.48 -7.18
C LYS A 48 -0.26 -7.60 -6.21
N THR A 49 0.26 -8.20 -5.14
CA THR A 49 1.19 -7.51 -4.25
C THR A 49 2.50 -7.25 -4.98
N TYR A 50 2.96 -5.99 -4.93
CA TYR A 50 4.20 -5.59 -5.57
C TYR A 50 5.38 -5.96 -4.68
N GLY A 51 6.08 -7.03 -5.06
CA GLY A 51 7.24 -7.54 -4.35
C GLY A 51 6.86 -8.56 -3.28
N ARG A 52 7.44 -9.76 -3.40
CA ARG A 52 7.86 -10.48 -2.19
C ARG A 52 8.75 -9.49 -1.41
N HIS A 53 8.70 -9.53 -0.09
CA HIS A 53 9.50 -8.72 0.83
C HIS A 53 8.85 -7.43 1.35
N TYR A 54 8.58 -7.49 2.65
CA TYR A 54 8.56 -6.40 3.63
C TYR A 54 9.81 -5.47 3.59
N ASP A 55 10.69 -5.56 2.57
CA ASP A 55 12.00 -4.91 2.47
C ASP A 55 12.03 -3.66 1.58
N ARG A 56 11.03 -3.42 0.72
CA ARG A 56 10.96 -2.12 0.04
C ARG A 56 10.49 -1.07 1.04
N LYS A 57 11.48 -0.40 1.65
CA LYS A 57 11.29 0.74 2.53
C LYS A 57 10.51 1.83 1.76
N LEU A 58 9.20 1.91 1.99
CA LEU A 58 8.42 3.05 1.54
C LEU A 58 8.57 4.13 2.59
N ASN A 59 9.29 5.21 2.28
CA ASN A 59 9.44 6.34 3.18
C ASN A 59 8.21 7.26 3.07
N ILE A 60 7.05 6.75 3.50
CA ILE A 60 5.79 7.49 3.50
C ILE A 60 5.63 8.24 4.83
N THR A 61 5.25 9.51 4.78
CA THR A 61 4.97 10.33 5.97
C THR A 61 3.49 10.33 6.32
N GLU A 62 3.12 10.79 7.52
CA GLU A 62 1.71 10.93 7.88
C GLU A 62 0.98 11.92 6.96
N THR A 63 1.65 13.00 6.57
CA THR A 63 1.15 13.98 5.59
C THR A 63 0.87 13.33 4.23
N ASP A 64 1.76 12.47 3.75
CA ASP A 64 1.55 11.74 2.50
C ASP A 64 0.32 10.83 2.59
N ILE A 65 0.15 10.13 3.72
CA ILE A 65 -0.99 9.25 3.97
C ILE A 65 -2.29 10.06 3.92
N GLN A 66 -2.35 11.18 4.64
CA GLN A 66 -3.54 12.04 4.67
C GLN A 66 -3.90 12.59 3.29
N ASN A 67 -2.91 12.98 2.49
CA ASN A 67 -3.11 13.55 1.17
C ASN A 67 -3.47 12.53 0.09
N THR A 68 -3.16 11.25 0.30
CA THR A 68 -3.31 10.20 -0.73
C THR A 68 -4.27 9.08 -0.35
N MET A 69 -4.88 9.16 0.83
CA MET A 69 -5.90 8.21 1.28
C MET A 69 -7.11 8.21 0.34
N VAL A 70 -7.63 7.02 0.05
CA VAL A 70 -8.81 6.83 -0.81
C VAL A 70 -9.89 6.06 -0.07
N ALA A 71 -11.15 6.39 -0.36
CA ALA A 71 -12.28 5.67 0.21
C ALA A 71 -12.42 4.29 -0.45
N GLU A 72 -12.89 3.30 0.32
CA GLU A 72 -13.02 1.91 -0.14
C GLU A 72 -13.81 1.77 -1.46
N ARG A 73 -14.86 2.59 -1.62
CA ARG A 73 -15.71 2.63 -2.82
C ARG A 73 -14.97 2.98 -4.11
N ASP A 74 -13.83 3.67 -4.01
CA ASP A 74 -13.04 4.15 -5.14
C ASP A 74 -11.92 3.16 -5.52
N ILE A 75 -11.86 2.01 -4.85
CA ILE A 75 -10.80 1.02 -4.99
C ILE A 75 -11.29 -0.14 -5.87
N PRO A 76 -10.48 -0.60 -6.85
CA PRO A 76 -10.82 -1.78 -7.65
C PRO A 76 -11.06 -3.02 -6.78
N LYS A 77 -12.09 -3.80 -7.11
CA LYS A 77 -12.46 -5.01 -6.37
C LYS A 77 -11.30 -5.99 -6.17
N ALA A 78 -10.42 -6.14 -7.18
CA ALA A 78 -9.24 -6.98 -7.08
C ALA A 78 -8.28 -6.52 -5.98
N VAL A 79 -8.09 -5.21 -5.83
CA VAL A 79 -7.26 -4.62 -4.77
C VAL A 79 -7.92 -4.80 -3.41
N LEU A 80 -9.23 -4.58 -3.30
CA LEU A 80 -9.97 -4.76 -2.04
C LEU A 80 -9.88 -6.20 -1.51
N ASN A 81 -10.02 -7.19 -2.39
CA ASN A 81 -9.86 -8.59 -2.00
C ASN A 81 -8.48 -8.85 -1.37
N THR A 82 -7.42 -8.37 -2.02
CA THR A 82 -6.05 -8.50 -1.52
C THR A 82 -5.85 -7.74 -0.22
N VAL A 83 -6.39 -6.52 -0.08
CA VAL A 83 -6.32 -5.74 1.16
C VAL A 83 -6.94 -6.52 2.33
N ASN A 84 -8.14 -7.08 2.12
CA ASN A 84 -8.85 -7.84 3.15
C ASN A 84 -8.07 -9.09 3.59
N GLU A 85 -7.46 -9.80 2.64
CA GLU A 85 -6.57 -10.92 2.94
C GLU A 85 -5.34 -10.48 3.75
N CYS A 86 -4.68 -9.40 3.35
CA CYS A 86 -3.52 -8.85 4.06
C CYS A 86 -3.86 -8.43 5.50
N ILE A 87 -4.99 -7.75 5.71
CA ILE A 87 -5.45 -7.35 7.04
C ILE A 87 -5.75 -8.59 7.90
N LYS A 88 -6.36 -9.62 7.33
CA LYS A 88 -6.65 -10.87 8.04
C LYS A 88 -5.34 -11.54 8.50
N ILE A 89 -4.35 -11.63 7.62
CA ILE A 89 -3.03 -12.18 7.94
C ILE A 89 -2.36 -11.35 9.04
N ASP A 90 -2.31 -10.03 8.91
CA ASP A 90 -1.68 -9.15 9.90
C ASP A 90 -2.27 -9.33 11.32
N LYS A 91 -3.61 -9.45 11.41
CA LYS A 91 -4.32 -9.73 12.67
C LYS A 91 -4.02 -11.10 13.26
N MET A 92 -3.66 -12.10 12.44
CA MET A 92 -3.29 -13.43 12.94
C MET A 92 -1.90 -13.46 13.56
N PHE A 93 -0.97 -12.66 13.04
CA PHE A 93 0.44 -12.67 13.48
C PHE A 93 0.78 -11.63 14.54
N ASN A 94 -0.01 -10.56 14.69
CA ASN A 94 0.25 -9.47 15.62
C ASN A 94 -0.82 -9.37 16.71
N ARG A 95 -1.27 -10.53 17.21
CA ARG A 95 -2.26 -10.66 18.29
C ARG A 95 -1.60 -10.67 19.66
#